data_AF-A0A6I9N5R2-F1
#
_entry.id   AF-A0A6I9N5R2-F1
#
_cell.length_a   1.000
_cell.length_b   1.000
_cell.length_c   1.000
_cell.angle_alpha   90.00
_cell.angle_beta   90.00
_cell.angle_gamma   90.00
#
_symmetry.space_group_name_H-M   'P 1'
#
loop_
_entity.id
_entity.type
_entity.pdbx_description
1 polymer ?
#
loop_
_entity_poly.entity_id
_entity_poly.type
_entity_poly.pdbx_seq_one_letter_code
_entity_poly.pdbx_strand_id
1 'polypeptide(L)'
;MSRGMNRIKPGTCKASAAAAAAAAAVSVFLPNDCLSLPSGFKGKSKPNLLKQETSSLACSLRILFKMYSDRQLQDSWPDIQTRLLLVCSEALAYFISLTSESHREAWNSLLMLLLTRTLRLPDAKFKPHASCYYPHLCEMMQFDLIPELRAVLRRFFLRIGSVFHIAAPEGARIPIS
;
A
#
# COMPACT_ATOMS: atom_id res chain seq x y z
N MET A 1 -54.21 -3.77 23.07
CA MET A 1 -53.68 -3.64 21.70
C MET A 1 -52.19 -3.94 21.75
N SER A 2 -51.83 -5.14 21.30
CA SER A 2 -50.50 -5.73 21.44
C SER A 2 -49.57 -5.36 20.30
N ARG A 3 -48.33 -4.98 20.68
CA ARG A 3 -47.01 -5.21 20.06
C ARG A 3 -46.95 -5.50 18.56
N GLY A 4 -46.21 -4.65 17.85
CA GLY A 4 -45.53 -4.96 16.59
C GLY A 4 -44.07 -4.51 16.65
N MET A 5 -43.19 -5.34 17.21
CA MET A 5 -41.74 -5.21 17.05
C MET A 5 -41.39 -5.39 15.57
N ASN A 6 -40.81 -4.37 14.93
CA ASN A 6 -40.12 -4.55 13.67
C ASN A 6 -38.61 -4.67 13.90
N ARG A 7 -38.13 -5.86 13.61
CA ARG A 7 -36.80 -6.41 13.79
C ARG A 7 -35.87 -5.86 12.72
N ILE A 8 -35.01 -4.90 13.06
CA ILE A 8 -33.91 -4.46 12.20
C ILE A 8 -32.84 -5.57 12.24
N LYS A 9 -32.54 -6.15 11.08
CA LYS A 9 -31.56 -7.24 10.91
C LYS A 9 -30.13 -6.78 11.24
N PRO A 10 -29.30 -7.63 11.88
CA PRO A 10 -27.89 -7.35 12.11
C PRO A 10 -27.07 -7.75 10.88
N GLY A 11 -26.40 -6.79 10.24
CA GLY A 11 -25.65 -7.02 9.00
C GLY A 11 -24.26 -6.38 8.94
N THR A 12 -23.75 -5.80 10.02
CA THR A 12 -22.54 -4.97 10.03
C THR A 12 -21.54 -5.40 11.10
N CYS A 13 -21.09 -6.66 11.10
CA CYS A 13 -20.10 -7.12 12.09
C CYS A 13 -18.87 -7.86 11.53
N LYS A 14 -18.72 -8.08 10.21
CA LYS A 14 -17.54 -8.80 9.67
C LYS A 14 -16.47 -7.93 9.01
N ALA A 15 -16.78 -6.73 8.53
CA ALA A 15 -15.79 -5.79 7.99
C ALA A 15 -14.98 -5.05 9.08
N SER A 16 -15.55 -4.92 10.29
CA SER A 16 -14.93 -4.22 11.43
C SER A 16 -13.72 -4.98 12.03
N ALA A 17 -13.75 -6.32 12.03
CA ALA A 17 -12.65 -7.12 12.61
C ALA A 17 -11.36 -7.09 11.77
N ALA A 18 -11.47 -7.07 10.44
CA ALA A 18 -10.31 -6.98 9.54
C ALA A 18 -9.71 -5.57 9.51
N ALA A 19 -10.55 -4.54 9.62
CA ALA A 19 -10.11 -3.15 9.76
C ALA A 19 -9.40 -2.91 11.10
N ALA A 20 -9.89 -3.50 12.19
CA ALA A 20 -9.22 -3.49 13.50
C ALA A 20 -7.88 -4.24 13.47
N ALA A 21 -7.78 -5.39 12.80
CA ALA A 21 -6.54 -6.17 12.70
C ALA A 21 -5.45 -5.45 11.91
N ALA A 22 -5.79 -4.79 10.79
CA ALA A 22 -4.82 -3.99 10.08
C ALA A 22 -4.49 -2.71 10.88
N ALA A 23 -5.44 -2.11 11.63
CA ALA A 23 -5.20 -0.87 12.41
C ALA A 23 -4.25 -1.18 13.57
N ALA A 24 -4.44 -2.34 14.20
CA ALA A 24 -3.49 -2.94 15.12
C ALA A 24 -2.12 -3.19 14.45
N ALA A 25 -2.07 -3.64 13.19
CA ALA A 25 -0.79 -3.84 12.49
C ALA A 25 -0.01 -2.54 12.18
N VAL A 26 -0.69 -1.39 12.11
CA VAL A 26 -0.05 -0.06 11.97
C VAL A 26 0.30 0.51 13.36
N SER A 27 -0.54 0.31 14.38
CA SER A 27 -0.24 0.68 15.77
C SER A 27 0.91 -0.14 16.40
N VAL A 28 1.31 -1.26 15.79
CA VAL A 28 2.53 -2.01 16.19
C VAL A 28 3.81 -1.30 15.74
N PHE A 29 3.75 -0.31 14.85
CA PHE A 29 4.93 0.11 14.10
C PHE A 29 5.53 1.48 14.43
N LEU A 30 5.00 2.28 15.36
CA LEU A 30 5.79 3.37 15.96
C LEU A 30 5.27 3.71 17.37
N PRO A 31 6.19 4.09 18.30
CA PRO A 31 6.20 3.63 19.67
C PRO A 31 5.56 4.61 20.64
N ASN A 32 4.96 4.10 21.72
CA ASN A 32 4.96 4.73 23.04
C ASN A 32 4.70 3.65 24.10
N ASP A 33 5.78 3.31 24.79
CA ASP A 33 5.88 2.69 26.11
C ASP A 33 5.09 1.42 26.47
N CYS A 34 5.88 0.36 26.70
CA CYS A 34 5.99 -0.23 28.03
C CYS A 34 4.68 -0.73 28.67
N LEU A 35 4.26 -1.96 28.38
CA LEU A 35 3.64 -2.80 29.41
C LEU A 35 3.88 -4.29 29.14
N SER A 36 4.94 -4.79 29.80
CA SER A 36 5.13 -6.16 30.30
C SER A 36 4.86 -7.35 29.35
N LEU A 37 5.92 -7.92 28.78
CA LEU A 37 6.04 -9.37 28.65
C LEU A 37 7.45 -9.83 29.08
N PRO A 38 7.56 -10.81 29.99
CA PRO A 38 8.84 -11.25 30.51
C PRO A 38 9.58 -12.14 29.51
N SER A 39 10.88 -11.85 29.38
CA SER A 39 12.00 -12.75 29.08
C SER A 39 11.94 -13.71 27.89
N GLY A 40 12.93 -13.57 26.99
CA GLY A 40 13.48 -14.75 26.30
C GLY A 40 14.13 -14.56 24.93
N PHE A 41 15.14 -13.69 24.77
CA PHE A 41 16.06 -13.81 23.63
C PHE A 41 17.51 -13.89 24.09
N LYS A 42 17.97 -15.14 24.27
CA LYS A 42 19.37 -15.52 24.43
C LYS A 42 19.84 -16.07 23.08
N GLY A 43 20.19 -15.19 22.15
CA GLY A 43 20.67 -15.54 20.81
C GLY A 43 21.63 -14.46 20.28
N LYS A 44 22.89 -14.84 20.02
CA LYS A 44 24.01 -13.98 19.61
C LYS A 44 23.92 -13.48 18.16
N SER A 45 22.77 -12.97 17.75
CA SER A 45 22.59 -12.33 16.45
C SER A 45 21.52 -11.27 16.61
N LYS A 46 21.96 -10.02 16.64
CA LYS A 46 21.11 -8.83 16.71
C LYS A 46 20.06 -8.96 15.60
N PRO A 47 18.78 -9.24 15.92
CA PRO A 47 17.78 -9.38 14.88
C PRO A 47 17.75 -8.06 14.11
N ASN A 48 17.85 -8.11 12.79
CA ASN A 48 17.68 -6.91 11.96
C ASN A 48 16.20 -6.52 12.05
N LEU A 49 15.85 -5.69 13.03
CA LEU A 49 14.48 -5.20 13.27
C LEU A 49 13.86 -4.71 11.95
N LEU A 50 14.65 -4.03 11.12
CA LEU A 50 14.27 -3.52 9.80
C LEU A 50 13.75 -4.59 8.83
N LYS A 51 14.35 -5.79 8.83
CA LYS A 51 13.90 -6.90 7.96
C LYS A 51 12.58 -7.49 8.45
N GLN A 52 12.38 -7.55 9.77
CA GLN A 52 11.14 -8.03 10.36
C GLN A 52 10.00 -7.04 10.10
N GLU A 53 10.29 -5.76 10.27
CA GLU A 53 9.44 -4.62 9.98
C GLU A 53 8.95 -4.62 8.52
N THR A 54 9.88 -4.63 7.57
CA THR A 54 9.57 -4.63 6.13
C THR A 54 8.81 -5.89 5.70
N SER A 55 9.14 -7.05 6.28
CA SER A 55 8.48 -8.33 5.96
C SER A 55 7.02 -8.37 6.45
N SER A 56 6.76 -7.88 7.67
CA SER A 56 5.40 -7.78 8.22
C SER A 56 4.52 -6.88 7.36
N LEU A 57 5.03 -5.71 6.98
CA LEU A 57 4.30 -4.77 6.11
C LEU A 57 4.04 -5.37 4.72
N ALA A 58 5.02 -6.05 4.12
CA ALA A 58 4.84 -6.76 2.86
C ALA A 58 3.77 -7.86 2.95
N CYS A 59 3.67 -8.56 4.08
CA CYS A 59 2.61 -9.53 4.33
C CYS A 59 1.23 -8.85 4.38
N SER A 60 1.10 -7.78 5.16
CA SER A 60 -0.12 -6.99 5.27
C SER A 60 -0.59 -6.47 3.91
N LEU A 61 0.32 -5.92 3.10
CA LEU A 61 0.01 -5.47 1.74
C LEU A 61 -0.50 -6.62 0.86
N ARG A 62 0.12 -7.81 0.92
CA ARG A 62 -0.34 -8.97 0.13
C ARG A 62 -1.77 -9.36 0.48
N ILE A 63 -2.14 -9.32 1.75
CA ILE A 63 -3.50 -9.62 2.22
C ILE A 63 -4.48 -8.55 1.73
N LEU A 64 -4.16 -7.26 1.91
CA LEU A 64 -5.01 -6.16 1.47
C LEU A 64 -5.24 -6.18 -0.05
N PHE A 65 -4.19 -6.36 -0.86
CA PHE A 65 -4.34 -6.49 -2.32
C PHE A 65 -5.17 -7.72 -2.72
N LYS A 66 -5.07 -8.83 -1.98
CA LYS A 66 -5.89 -10.02 -2.21
C LYS A 66 -7.36 -9.74 -1.91
N MET A 67 -7.67 -9.13 -0.77
CA MET A 67 -9.03 -8.74 -0.40
C MET A 67 -9.62 -7.73 -1.40
N TYR A 68 -8.81 -6.78 -1.87
CA TYR A 68 -9.24 -5.77 -2.84
C TYR A 68 -9.52 -6.33 -4.25
N SER A 69 -8.95 -7.50 -4.56
CA SER A 69 -9.20 -8.21 -5.81
C SER A 69 -10.33 -9.24 -5.70
N ASP A 70 -10.76 -9.57 -4.47
CA ASP A 70 -11.79 -10.56 -4.22
C ASP A 70 -13.18 -9.99 -4.51
N ARG A 71 -13.94 -10.67 -5.38
CA ARG A 71 -15.30 -10.26 -5.74
C ARG A 71 -16.32 -10.49 -4.61
N GLN A 72 -16.04 -11.40 -3.68
CA GLN A 72 -16.91 -11.67 -2.53
C GLN A 72 -16.92 -10.51 -1.52
N LEU A 73 -15.91 -9.65 -1.55
CA LEU A 73 -15.72 -8.52 -0.63
C LEU A 73 -16.04 -7.17 -1.30
N GLN A 74 -16.82 -7.16 -2.37
CA GLN A 74 -17.15 -5.95 -3.14
C GLN A 74 -17.71 -4.83 -2.27
N ASP A 75 -18.61 -5.16 -1.35
CA ASP A 75 -19.22 -4.18 -0.45
C ASP A 75 -18.21 -3.49 0.47
N SER A 76 -17.09 -4.16 0.77
CA SER A 76 -16.00 -3.65 1.61
C SER A 76 -14.84 -3.05 0.81
N TRP A 77 -14.91 -3.03 -0.53
CA TRP A 77 -13.84 -2.47 -1.36
C TRP A 77 -13.51 -1.00 -1.07
N PRO A 78 -14.48 -0.09 -0.81
CA PRO A 78 -14.17 1.30 -0.46
C PRO A 78 -13.33 1.42 0.82
N ASP A 79 -13.66 0.64 1.84
CA ASP A 79 -12.92 0.61 3.11
C ASP A 79 -11.51 0.04 2.90
N ILE A 80 -11.41 -1.07 2.16
CA ILE A 80 -10.12 -1.70 1.82
C ILE A 80 -9.26 -0.75 1.00
N GLN A 81 -9.85 -0.03 0.03
CA GLN A 81 -9.14 0.94 -0.80
C GLN A 81 -8.59 2.08 0.05
N THR A 82 -9.41 2.67 0.91
CA THR A 82 -8.99 3.75 1.82
C THR A 82 -7.84 3.29 2.69
N ARG A 83 -7.95 2.08 3.21
CA ARG A 83 -6.92 1.44 4.03
C ARG A 83 -5.61 1.24 3.27
N LEU A 84 -5.71 0.73 2.05
CA LEU A 84 -4.56 0.47 1.20
C LEU A 84 -3.87 1.76 0.79
N LEU A 85 -4.63 2.81 0.48
CA LEU A 85 -4.11 4.15 0.18
C LEU A 85 -3.30 4.71 1.36
N LEU A 86 -3.86 4.67 2.57
CA LEU A 86 -3.18 5.14 3.78
C LEU A 86 -1.86 4.39 4.02
N VAL A 87 -1.92 3.06 4.09
CA VAL A 87 -0.74 2.23 4.40
C VAL A 87 0.35 2.39 3.33
N CYS A 88 -0.03 2.44 2.05
CA CYS A 88 0.94 2.64 0.97
C CYS A 88 1.52 4.05 0.97
N SER A 89 0.71 5.08 1.24
CA SER A 89 1.19 6.47 1.30
C SER A 89 2.17 6.66 2.45
N GLU A 90 1.85 6.14 3.64
CA GLU A 90 2.76 6.16 4.80
C GLU A 90 4.05 5.40 4.52
N ALA A 91 3.96 4.23 3.87
CA ALA A 91 5.13 3.46 3.48
C ALA A 91 6.05 4.22 2.50
N LEU A 92 5.48 4.91 1.51
CA LEU A 92 6.23 5.71 0.54
C LEU A 92 6.86 6.95 1.20
N ALA A 93 6.10 7.67 2.03
CA ALA A 93 6.59 8.81 2.80
C ALA A 93 7.73 8.41 3.74
N TYR A 94 7.59 7.26 4.43
CA TYR A 94 8.63 6.71 5.27
C TYR A 94 9.90 6.42 4.46
N PHE A 95 9.77 5.74 3.31
CA PHE A 95 10.92 5.48 2.42
C PHE A 95 11.65 6.75 2.00
N ILE A 96 10.94 7.83 1.64
CA ILE A 96 11.54 9.12 1.26
C ILE A 96 12.28 9.76 2.45
N SER A 97 11.73 9.63 3.66
CA SER A 97 12.36 10.17 4.87
C SER A 97 13.62 9.41 5.32
N LEU A 98 13.84 8.20 4.80
CA LEU A 98 15.03 7.43 5.12
C LEU A 98 16.27 8.18 4.64
N THR A 99 17.31 8.22 5.46
CA THR A 99 18.62 8.80 5.10
C THR A 99 19.67 7.71 4.84
N SER A 100 19.52 6.54 5.48
CA SER A 100 20.43 5.41 5.36
C SER A 100 20.18 4.58 4.09
N GLU A 101 21.24 4.38 3.31
CA GLU A 101 21.23 3.60 2.07
C GLU A 101 20.92 2.12 2.32
N SER A 102 21.55 1.50 3.33
CA SER A 102 21.27 0.10 3.70
C SER A 102 19.83 -0.13 4.14
N HIS A 103 19.19 0.90 4.72
CA HIS A 103 17.78 0.84 5.05
C HIS A 103 16.93 0.89 3.77
N ARG A 104 17.22 1.81 2.84
CA ARG A 104 16.54 1.86 1.55
C ARG A 104 16.63 0.54 0.77
N GLU A 105 17.77 -0.13 0.80
CA GLU A 105 17.94 -1.43 0.15
C GLU A 105 16.96 -2.49 0.67
N ALA A 106 16.71 -2.53 1.98
CA ALA A 106 15.76 -3.47 2.57
C ALA A 106 14.32 -3.23 2.04
N TRP A 107 13.99 -1.98 1.74
CA TRP A 107 12.67 -1.57 1.23
C TRP A 107 12.47 -1.87 -0.26
N ASN A 108 13.52 -2.14 -1.03
CA ASN A 108 13.41 -2.43 -2.46
C ASN A 108 12.39 -3.53 -2.77
N SER A 109 12.41 -4.61 -1.99
CA SER A 109 11.48 -5.74 -2.17
C SER A 109 10.01 -5.35 -1.90
N LEU A 110 9.78 -4.46 -0.93
CA LEU A 110 8.47 -3.95 -0.57
C LEU A 110 7.94 -2.96 -1.61
N LEU A 111 8.79 -2.04 -2.08
CA LEU A 111 8.44 -1.09 -3.14
C LEU A 111 8.11 -1.82 -4.43
N MET A 112 8.91 -2.84 -4.80
CA MET A 112 8.63 -3.69 -5.94
C MET A 112 7.27 -4.37 -5.82
N LEU A 113 6.92 -4.90 -4.65
CA LEU A 113 5.61 -5.48 -4.39
C LEU A 113 4.50 -4.44 -4.55
N LEU A 114 4.62 -3.28 -3.90
CA LEU A 114 3.62 -2.21 -3.90
C LEU A 114 3.35 -1.71 -5.32
N LEU A 115 4.40 -1.33 -6.06
CA LEU A 115 4.27 -0.78 -7.40
C LEU A 115 3.76 -1.82 -8.39
N THR A 116 4.29 -3.05 -8.35
CA THR A 116 3.87 -4.12 -9.27
C THR A 116 2.41 -4.53 -9.04
N ARG A 117 1.95 -4.58 -7.78
CA ARG A 117 0.55 -4.91 -7.49
C ARG A 117 -0.38 -3.77 -7.88
N THR A 118 0.00 -2.53 -7.62
CA THR A 118 -0.78 -1.35 -8.05
C THR A 118 -0.89 -1.31 -9.58
N LEU A 119 0.19 -1.60 -10.31
CA LEU A 119 0.20 -1.75 -11.76
C LEU A 119 -0.63 -2.90 -12.32
N ARG A 120 -1.14 -3.82 -11.49
CA ARG A 120 -2.04 -4.89 -11.93
C ARG A 120 -3.51 -4.57 -11.68
N LEU A 121 -3.81 -3.49 -10.98
CA LEU A 121 -5.19 -3.06 -10.74
C LEU A 121 -5.86 -2.61 -12.04
N PRO A 122 -7.18 -2.74 -12.17
CA PRO A 122 -7.93 -2.14 -13.28
C PRO A 122 -7.95 -0.62 -13.18
N ASP A 123 -8.16 0.09 -14.29
CA ASP A 123 -8.01 1.54 -14.37
C ASP A 123 -8.88 2.31 -13.38
N ALA A 124 -10.12 1.86 -13.15
CA ALA A 124 -11.02 2.47 -12.16
C ALA A 124 -10.44 2.46 -10.73
N LYS A 125 -9.71 1.39 -10.39
CA LYS A 125 -9.05 1.23 -9.09
C LYS A 125 -7.68 1.89 -9.08
N PHE A 126 -6.98 1.90 -10.21
CA PHE A 126 -5.65 2.50 -10.35
C PHE A 126 -5.67 4.02 -10.18
N LYS A 127 -6.66 4.73 -10.72
CA LYS A 127 -6.77 6.20 -10.66
C LYS A 127 -6.57 6.80 -9.25
N PRO A 128 -7.33 6.39 -8.20
CA PRO A 128 -7.14 6.95 -6.86
C PRO A 128 -5.76 6.62 -6.27
N HIS A 129 -5.22 5.43 -6.52
CA HIS A 129 -3.86 5.07 -6.11
C HIS A 129 -2.81 5.92 -6.81
N ALA A 130 -2.95 6.11 -8.13
CA ALA A 130 -2.05 6.93 -8.91
C ALA A 130 -2.04 8.39 -8.43
N SER A 131 -3.21 9.01 -8.25
CA SER A 131 -3.30 10.39 -7.76
C SER A 131 -2.66 10.58 -6.38
N CYS A 132 -2.84 9.62 -5.47
CA CYS A 132 -2.28 9.68 -4.11
C CYS A 132 -0.76 9.45 -4.10
N TYR A 133 -0.27 8.49 -4.89
CA TYR A 133 1.15 8.12 -4.87
C TYR A 133 2.00 9.05 -5.72
N TYR A 134 1.43 9.70 -6.74
CA TYR A 134 2.16 10.55 -7.70
C TYR A 134 3.20 11.50 -7.07
N PRO A 135 2.87 12.35 -6.08
CA PRO A 135 3.87 13.24 -5.48
C PRO A 135 5.03 12.47 -4.84
N HIS A 136 4.72 11.42 -4.07
CA HIS A 136 5.73 10.55 -3.44
C HIS A 136 6.63 9.87 -4.49
N LEU A 137 6.06 9.38 -5.60
CA LEU A 137 6.84 8.75 -6.66
C LEU A 137 7.76 9.76 -7.36
N CYS A 138 7.36 11.03 -7.46
CA CYS A 138 8.22 12.08 -8.02
C CYS A 138 9.39 12.39 -7.08
N GLU A 139 9.16 12.47 -5.77
CA GLU A 139 10.23 12.65 -4.78
C GLU A 139 11.20 11.46 -4.78
N MET A 140 10.68 10.23 -4.93
CA MET A 140 11.50 9.02 -5.00
C MET A 140 12.52 9.02 -6.14
N MET A 141 12.26 9.75 -7.24
CA MET A 141 13.17 9.83 -8.39
C MET A 141 14.50 10.54 -8.06
N GLN A 142 14.57 11.26 -6.94
CA GLN A 142 15.79 11.92 -6.49
C GLN A 142 16.81 10.95 -5.87
N PHE A 143 16.38 9.75 -5.49
CA PHE A 143 17.27 8.75 -4.90
C PHE A 143 17.89 7.84 -5.98
N ASP A 144 19.05 7.26 -5.65
CA ASP A 144 19.65 6.19 -6.45
C ASP A 144 18.89 4.88 -6.26
N LEU A 145 17.94 4.65 -7.17
CA LEU A 145 17.12 3.45 -7.20
C LEU A 145 17.75 2.37 -8.09
N ILE A 146 17.65 1.11 -7.67
CA ILE A 146 18.09 -0.04 -8.48
C ILE A 146 17.38 -0.05 -9.86
N PRO A 147 18.03 -0.56 -10.91
CA PRO A 147 17.49 -0.56 -12.28
C PRO A 147 16.08 -1.14 -12.39
N GLU A 148 15.79 -2.22 -11.65
CA GLU A 148 14.50 -2.91 -11.66
C GLU A 148 13.38 -2.00 -11.13
N LEU A 149 13.65 -1.27 -10.06
CA LEU A 149 12.69 -0.36 -9.45
C LEU A 149 12.42 0.84 -10.37
N ARG A 150 13.46 1.39 -10.99
CA ARG A 150 13.32 2.43 -12.03
C ARG A 150 12.48 1.95 -13.21
N ALA A 151 12.68 0.71 -13.66
CA ALA A 151 11.89 0.13 -14.74
C ALA A 151 10.40 0.02 -14.39
N VAL A 152 10.08 -0.38 -13.15
CA VAL A 152 8.69 -0.45 -12.67
C VAL A 152 8.08 0.95 -12.50
N LEU A 153 8.81 1.91 -11.93
CA LEU A 153 8.37 3.30 -11.84
C LEU A 153 8.08 3.91 -13.21
N ARG A 154 8.95 3.68 -14.19
CA ARG A 154 8.70 4.11 -15.59
C ARG A 154 7.39 3.56 -16.12
N ARG A 155 7.10 2.26 -15.92
CA ARG A 155 5.81 1.67 -16.32
C ARG A 155 4.63 2.31 -15.60
N PHE A 156 4.81 2.66 -14.32
CA PHE A 156 3.79 3.37 -13.54
C PHE A 156 3.46 4.74 -14.13
N PHE A 157 4.47 5.56 -14.42
CA PHE A 157 4.25 6.89 -15.02
C PHE A 157 3.66 6.82 -16.43
N LEU A 158 4.11 5.89 -17.28
CA LEU A 158 3.51 5.67 -18.59
C LEU A 158 2.03 5.28 -18.48
N ARG A 159 1.69 4.43 -17.50
CA ARG A 159 0.31 4.05 -17.25
C ARG A 159 -0.53 5.23 -16.76
N ILE A 160 0.00 6.10 -15.91
CA ILE A 160 -0.69 7.36 -15.54
C ILE A 160 -0.99 8.17 -16.79
N GLY A 161 -0.01 8.38 -17.67
CA GLY A 161 -0.19 9.11 -18.92
C GLY A 161 -1.34 8.56 -19.77
N SER A 162 -1.43 7.23 -19.88
CA SER A 162 -2.52 6.55 -20.59
C SER A 162 -3.88 6.63 -19.89
N VAL A 163 -3.92 6.44 -18.56
CA VAL A 163 -5.18 6.33 -17.80
C VAL A 163 -5.83 7.70 -17.55
N PHE A 164 -5.01 8.75 -17.45
CA PHE A 164 -5.47 10.13 -17.30
C PHE A 164 -5.54 10.89 -18.62
N HIS A 165 -5.25 10.23 -19.76
CA HIS A 165 -5.21 10.85 -21.09
C HIS A 165 -4.30 12.10 -21.17
N ILE A 166 -3.17 12.07 -20.44
CA ILE A 166 -2.21 13.20 -20.40
C ILE A 166 -1.30 13.18 -21.63
N ALA A 167 -0.93 11.99 -22.13
CA ALA A 167 -0.17 11.85 -23.36
C ALA A 167 -1.13 11.54 -24.51
N ALA A 168 -1.02 12.30 -25.62
CA ALA A 168 -1.74 12.00 -26.84
C ALA A 168 -1.40 10.57 -27.30
N PRO A 169 -2.36 9.82 -27.90
CA PRO A 169 -2.03 8.58 -28.56
C PRO A 169 -0.93 8.87 -29.59
N GLU A 170 0.06 7.98 -29.66
CA GLU A 170 1.26 7.99 -30.52
C GLU A 170 0.93 7.94 -32.04
N GLY A 171 -0.09 8.67 -32.48
CA GLY A 171 -0.58 8.78 -33.85
C GLY A 171 -0.87 10.23 -34.29
N ALA A 172 -0.78 11.21 -33.40
CA ALA A 172 -0.87 12.63 -33.75
C ALA A 172 0.53 13.25 -33.97
N ARG A 173 1.37 12.61 -34.78
CA ARG A 173 2.52 13.31 -35.39
C ARG A 173 1.94 14.23 -36.44
N ILE A 174 1.69 15.49 -36.05
CA ILE A 174 1.41 16.58 -36.99
C ILE A 174 2.57 16.59 -38.00
N PRO A 175 2.32 16.41 -39.31
CA PRO A 175 3.36 16.65 -40.30
C PRO A 175 3.69 18.14 -40.19
N ILE A 176 4.90 18.43 -39.75
CA ILE A 176 5.51 19.74 -39.88
C ILE A 176 5.61 20.00 -41.38
N SER A 177 4.68 20.81 -41.89
CA SER A 177 4.72 21.43 -43.21
C SER A 177 5.76 22.53 -43.26
#